data_AF-A0A355BND1-F1
#
_entry.id   AF-A0A355BND1-F1
#
_cell.length_a   1.000
_cell.length_b   1.000
_cell.length_c   1.000
_cell.angle_alpha   90.00
_cell.angle_beta   90.00
_cell.angle_gamma   90.00
#
_symmetry.space_group_name_H-M   'P 1'
#
loop_
_entity.id
_entity.type
_entity.pdbx_description
1 polymer ?
#
loop_
_entity_poly.entity_id
_entity_poly.type
_entity_poly.pdbx_seq_one_letter_code
_entity_poly.pdbx_strand_id
1 'polypeptide(L)'
;MLRAIVFIGFFLSLTSVQAQKFPSDFWHEGRIVLETGDTLHCNIKYDLQNDIIQSELNGRLESFTPRKAVFFEIFDKTSKRYRSFYSLPYSATGQYRATIFFELLAEGKMTLLSRESIEFRNYPSSFYYYGSTSRMVLVNKYFLLKENGDIQAFTGKRNDLLELMGRQQDAVQKYIKANKLSLENKYQFADIVKYYNSLQ
;
A
#
# COMPACT_ATOMS: atom_id res chain seq x y z
N MET A 1 -3.52 54.35 47.47
CA MET A 1 -2.57 53.31 47.01
C MET A 1 -3.37 52.18 46.40
N LEU A 2 -3.45 52.10 45.06
CA LEU A 2 -4.16 51.03 44.35
C LEU A 2 -3.12 49.98 43.91
N ARG A 3 -3.22 48.75 44.43
CA ARG A 3 -2.36 47.63 44.00
C ARG A 3 -2.98 46.97 42.77
N ALA A 4 -2.35 47.15 41.61
CA ALA A 4 -2.72 46.43 40.40
C ALA A 4 -2.18 45.00 40.47
N ILE A 5 -3.07 44.01 40.45
CA ILE A 5 -2.73 42.59 40.32
C ILE A 5 -2.65 42.31 38.82
N VAL A 6 -1.44 42.04 38.32
CA VAL A 6 -1.20 41.63 36.93
C VAL A 6 -1.42 40.12 36.85
N PHE A 7 -2.53 39.72 36.23
CA PHE A 7 -2.81 38.34 35.86
C PHE A 7 -2.00 38.01 34.59
N ILE A 8 -0.96 37.20 34.71
CA ILE A 8 -0.22 36.64 33.56
C ILE A 8 -1.03 35.45 33.05
N GLY A 9 -1.80 35.66 31.98
CA GLY A 9 -2.53 34.59 31.29
C GLY A 9 -1.57 33.68 30.51
N PHE A 10 -1.44 32.44 30.94
CA PHE A 10 -0.71 31.39 30.22
C PHE A 10 -1.56 30.92 29.03
N PHE A 11 -1.27 31.46 27.84
CA PHE A 11 -1.90 31.03 26.58
C PHE A 11 -1.34 29.65 26.18
N LEU A 12 -2.05 28.57 26.54
CA LEU A 12 -1.82 27.24 25.98
C LEU A 12 -2.27 27.25 24.52
N SER A 13 -1.33 27.43 23.61
CA SER A 13 -1.54 27.17 22.18
C SER A 13 -1.78 25.68 21.98
N LEU A 14 -3.04 25.31 21.76
CA LEU A 14 -3.45 23.98 21.30
C LEU A 14 -2.88 23.77 19.88
N THR A 15 -1.65 23.31 19.77
CA THR A 15 -1.11 22.82 18.51
C THR A 15 -1.77 21.47 18.24
N SER A 16 -2.70 21.45 17.28
CA SER A 16 -3.31 20.22 16.80
C SER A 16 -2.22 19.35 16.18
N VAL A 17 -1.80 18.29 16.88
CA VAL A 17 -0.93 17.26 16.34
C VAL A 17 -1.72 16.52 15.27
N GLN A 18 -1.48 16.84 14.00
CA GLN A 18 -2.02 16.08 12.87
C GLN A 18 -1.28 14.73 12.82
N ALA A 19 -1.91 13.68 13.34
CA ALA A 19 -1.44 12.32 13.14
C ALA A 19 -1.61 11.94 11.65
N GLN A 20 -0.62 11.25 11.10
CA GLN A 20 -0.70 10.69 9.74
C GLN A 20 -1.84 9.67 9.70
N LYS A 21 -2.78 9.85 8.76
CA LYS A 21 -3.88 8.91 8.53
C LYS A 21 -3.54 8.01 7.35
N PHE A 22 -3.77 6.71 7.48
CA PHE A 22 -3.52 5.73 6.43
C PHE A 22 -4.82 5.34 5.72
N PRO A 23 -4.79 4.95 4.43
CA PRO A 23 -6.00 4.50 3.75
C PRO A 23 -6.68 3.34 4.49
N SER A 24 -5.91 2.41 5.06
CA SER A 24 -6.39 1.31 5.91
C SER A 24 -7.21 1.75 7.14
N ASP A 25 -7.11 3.01 7.56
CA ASP A 25 -7.85 3.52 8.73
C ASP A 25 -9.32 3.81 8.42
N PHE A 26 -9.69 3.90 7.14
CA PHE A 26 -11.00 4.35 6.68
C PHE A 26 -11.88 3.21 6.16
N TRP A 27 -13.19 3.47 6.18
CA TRP A 27 -14.18 2.67 5.47
C TRP A 27 -14.26 3.14 4.02
N HIS A 28 -14.24 2.18 3.11
CA HIS A 28 -14.30 2.38 1.67
C HIS A 28 -15.51 1.67 1.08
N GLU A 29 -16.22 2.33 0.18
CA GLU A 29 -17.22 1.64 -0.62
C GLU A 29 -16.52 0.64 -1.55
N GLY A 30 -17.09 -0.56 -1.67
CA GLY A 30 -16.46 -1.61 -2.46
C GLY A 30 -17.29 -2.88 -2.57
N ARG A 31 -16.63 -3.93 -3.04
CA ARG A 31 -17.20 -5.28 -3.13
C ARG A 31 -16.21 -6.35 -2.70
N ILE A 32 -16.74 -7.45 -2.19
CA ILE A 32 -16.00 -8.65 -1.79
C ILE A 32 -16.57 -9.82 -2.57
N VAL A 33 -15.69 -10.62 -3.19
CA VAL A 33 -16.05 -11.90 -3.79
C VAL A 33 -15.57 -13.01 -2.85
N LEU A 34 -16.49 -13.86 -2.42
CA LEU A 34 -16.23 -14.95 -1.49
C LEU A 34 -15.79 -16.22 -2.22
N GLU A 35 -15.16 -17.14 -1.48
CA GLU A 35 -14.77 -18.46 -2.01
C GLU A 35 -15.98 -19.27 -2.52
N THR A 36 -17.17 -18.98 -2.01
CA THR A 36 -18.45 -19.57 -2.44
C THR A 36 -18.91 -19.07 -3.81
N GLY A 37 -18.32 -17.99 -4.32
CA GLY A 37 -18.74 -17.29 -5.53
C GLY A 37 -19.68 -16.10 -5.27
N ASP A 38 -20.16 -15.92 -4.04
CA ASP A 38 -21.04 -14.80 -3.69
C ASP A 38 -20.31 -13.47 -3.75
N THR A 39 -21.03 -12.40 -4.13
CA THR A 39 -20.50 -11.03 -4.14
C THR A 39 -21.26 -10.15 -3.16
N LEU A 40 -20.54 -9.58 -2.20
CA LEU A 40 -21.07 -8.62 -1.24
C LEU A 40 -20.71 -7.21 -1.68
N HIS A 41 -21.70 -6.31 -1.76
CA HIS A 41 -21.47 -4.87 -1.95
C HIS A 41 -21.66 -4.18 -0.62
N CYS A 42 -20.60 -3.57 -0.08
CA CYS A 42 -20.57 -3.08 1.29
C CYS A 42 -19.48 -2.02 1.49
N ASN A 43 -19.47 -1.39 2.66
CA ASN A 43 -18.29 -0.68 3.11
C ASN A 43 -17.24 -1.68 3.60
N ILE A 44 -15.99 -1.43 3.27
CA ILE A 44 -14.85 -2.31 3.55
C ILE A 44 -13.79 -1.48 4.25
N LYS A 45 -13.29 -2.01 5.37
CA LYS A 45 -12.05 -1.57 6.01
C LYS A 45 -11.07 -2.73 5.97
N TYR A 46 -9.79 -2.46 5.77
CA TYR A 46 -8.81 -3.53 5.54
C TYR A 46 -7.57 -3.35 6.41
N ASP A 47 -6.94 -4.47 6.75
CA ASP A 47 -5.64 -4.55 7.39
C ASP A 47 -4.78 -5.58 6.64
N LEU A 48 -3.90 -5.10 5.76
CA LEU A 48 -3.02 -5.97 4.98
C LEU A 48 -1.86 -6.54 5.80
N GLN A 49 -1.55 -6.02 6.99
CA GLN A 49 -0.51 -6.62 7.83
C GLN A 49 -1.04 -7.87 8.54
N ASN A 50 -2.30 -7.83 8.96
CA ASN A 50 -2.98 -8.94 9.62
C ASN A 50 -3.77 -9.83 8.64
N ASP A 51 -3.80 -9.49 7.35
CA ASP A 51 -4.55 -10.21 6.31
C ASP A 51 -6.04 -10.37 6.68
N ILE A 52 -6.69 -9.26 7.03
CA ILE A 52 -8.11 -9.22 7.39
C ILE A 52 -8.80 -8.09 6.63
N ILE A 53 -10.01 -8.36 6.14
CA ILE A 53 -10.96 -7.32 5.74
C ILE A 53 -12.18 -7.35 6.65
N GLN A 54 -12.66 -6.19 7.04
CA GLN A 54 -13.90 -5.98 7.76
C GLN A 54 -14.92 -5.39 6.79
N SER A 55 -16.11 -5.96 6.77
CA SER A 55 -17.24 -5.48 5.99
C SER A 55 -18.31 -4.91 6.91
N GLU A 56 -18.99 -3.88 6.45
CA GLU A 56 -20.21 -3.37 7.08
C GLU A 56 -21.37 -3.51 6.08
N LEU A 57 -22.29 -4.42 6.37
CA LEU A 57 -23.48 -4.69 5.58
C LEU A 57 -24.73 -4.62 6.47
N ASN A 58 -25.66 -3.73 6.14
CA ASN A 58 -26.92 -3.56 6.88
C ASN A 58 -26.73 -3.38 8.41
N GLY A 59 -25.69 -2.66 8.82
CA GLY A 59 -25.36 -2.41 10.23
C GLY A 59 -24.73 -3.60 10.96
N ARG A 60 -24.37 -4.67 10.26
CA ARG A 60 -23.60 -5.80 10.80
C ARG A 60 -22.16 -5.73 10.34
N LEU A 61 -21.24 -6.02 11.26
CA LEU A 61 -19.82 -6.11 11.00
C LEU A 61 -19.41 -7.57 10.88
N GLU A 62 -18.78 -7.91 9.75
CA GLU A 62 -18.23 -9.24 9.51
C GLU A 62 -16.77 -9.15 9.05
N SER A 63 -15.94 -10.10 9.47
CA SER A 63 -14.52 -10.15 9.11
C SER A 63 -14.22 -11.35 8.21
N PHE A 64 -13.43 -11.12 7.17
CA PHE A 64 -12.99 -12.16 6.24
C PHE A 64 -11.47 -12.23 6.18
N THR A 65 -10.97 -13.46 6.03
CA THR A 65 -9.56 -13.77 5.75
C THR A 65 -9.40 -14.05 4.25
N PRO A 66 -8.16 -14.09 3.72
CA PRO A 66 -7.88 -14.41 2.32
C PRO A 66 -8.38 -15.77 1.86
N ARG A 67 -8.65 -16.69 2.79
CA ARG A 67 -9.27 -17.98 2.45
C ARG A 67 -10.71 -17.78 2.00
N LYS A 68 -11.50 -17.03 2.78
CA LYS A 68 -12.92 -16.80 2.52
C LYS A 68 -13.19 -15.71 1.48
N ALA A 69 -12.39 -14.65 1.46
CA ALA A 69 -12.52 -13.56 0.49
C ALA A 69 -11.44 -13.74 -0.58
N VAL A 70 -11.81 -14.20 -1.77
CA VAL A 70 -10.85 -14.47 -2.85
C VAL A 70 -10.44 -13.22 -3.61
N PHE A 71 -11.31 -12.20 -3.61
CA PHE A 71 -11.08 -10.90 -4.20
C PHE A 71 -11.85 -9.83 -3.45
N PHE A 72 -11.30 -8.62 -3.37
CA PHE A 72 -12.07 -7.45 -3.00
C PHE A 72 -11.58 -6.21 -3.75
N GLU A 73 -12.47 -5.24 -3.93
CA GLU A 73 -12.19 -3.98 -4.58
C GLU A 73 -12.75 -2.85 -3.74
N ILE A 74 -11.99 -1.77 -3.60
CA ILE A 74 -12.41 -0.57 -2.87
C ILE A 74 -12.23 0.66 -3.74
N PHE A 75 -13.09 1.66 -3.53
CA PHE A 75 -12.82 3.03 -3.96
C PHE A 75 -12.05 3.78 -2.87
N ASP A 76 -10.76 3.99 -3.10
CA ASP A 76 -9.93 4.78 -2.20
C ASP A 76 -10.15 6.27 -2.43
N LYS A 77 -10.85 6.91 -1.50
CA LYS A 77 -11.16 8.35 -1.54
C LYS A 77 -9.92 9.23 -1.45
N THR A 78 -8.82 8.74 -0.85
CA THR A 78 -7.57 9.51 -0.71
C THR A 78 -6.84 9.64 -2.03
N SER A 79 -6.78 8.55 -2.80
CA SER A 79 -6.16 8.52 -4.13
C SER A 79 -7.14 8.72 -5.29
N LYS A 80 -8.45 8.75 -5.00
CA LYS A 80 -9.58 8.84 -5.95
C LYS A 80 -9.53 7.75 -7.03
N ARG A 81 -9.24 6.51 -6.62
CA ARG A 81 -9.04 5.38 -7.54
C ARG A 81 -9.63 4.10 -6.98
N TYR A 82 -10.05 3.22 -7.88
CA TYR A 82 -10.34 1.83 -7.53
C TYR A 82 -9.04 1.08 -7.29
N ARG A 83 -9.03 0.26 -6.24
CA ARG A 83 -7.92 -0.62 -5.87
C ARG A 83 -8.46 -2.03 -5.75
N SER A 84 -7.86 -2.95 -6.50
CA SER A 84 -8.25 -4.35 -6.56
C SER A 84 -7.26 -5.20 -5.79
N PHE A 85 -7.77 -6.13 -5.00
CA PHE A 85 -6.98 -6.99 -4.15
C PHE A 85 -7.37 -8.46 -4.36
N TYR A 86 -6.36 -9.31 -4.44
CA TYR A 86 -6.49 -10.74 -4.71
C TYR A 86 -5.87 -11.55 -3.59
N SER A 87 -6.52 -12.66 -3.26
CA SER A 87 -6.00 -13.65 -2.32
C SER A 87 -5.13 -14.66 -3.06
N LEU A 88 -3.82 -14.61 -2.85
CA LEU A 88 -2.85 -15.43 -3.56
C LEU A 88 -1.95 -16.22 -2.59
N PRO A 89 -1.56 -17.46 -2.92
CA PRO A 89 -0.65 -18.26 -2.11
C PRO A 89 0.77 -17.70 -2.19
N TYR A 90 1.37 -17.38 -1.03
CA TYR A 90 2.73 -16.85 -0.94
C TYR A 90 3.51 -17.48 0.21
N SER A 91 4.83 -17.63 0.04
CA SER A 91 5.76 -18.08 1.08
C SER A 91 7.05 -17.29 0.98
N ALA A 92 7.50 -16.71 2.09
CA ALA A 92 8.78 -15.99 2.12
C ALA A 92 9.99 -16.93 2.20
N THR A 93 9.84 -18.10 2.85
CA THR A 93 10.96 -19.00 3.19
C THR A 93 10.79 -20.43 2.67
N GLY A 94 9.74 -20.70 1.90
CA GLY A 94 9.66 -21.86 1.01
C GLY A 94 9.53 -23.20 1.71
N GLN A 95 8.38 -23.46 2.32
CA GLN A 95 7.82 -24.81 2.56
C GLN A 95 6.29 -24.76 2.66
N TYR A 96 5.75 -23.72 3.31
CA TYR A 96 4.31 -23.50 3.44
C TYR A 96 3.91 -22.19 2.76
N ARG A 97 2.96 -22.26 1.81
CA ARG A 97 2.36 -21.09 1.16
C ARG A 97 1.05 -20.76 1.86
N ALA A 98 1.01 -19.61 2.53
CA ALA A 98 -0.22 -19.07 3.10
C ALA A 98 -0.93 -18.20 2.04
N THR A 99 -2.25 -18.28 1.98
CA THR A 99 -3.04 -17.34 1.17
C THR A 99 -3.06 -15.99 1.88
N ILE A 100 -2.62 -14.94 1.18
CA ILE A 100 -2.55 -13.57 1.71
C ILE A 100 -3.07 -12.58 0.65
N PHE A 101 -3.47 -11.38 1.07
CA PHE A 101 -3.98 -10.35 0.16
C PHE A 101 -2.87 -9.60 -0.58
N PHE A 102 -3.01 -9.41 -1.89
CA PHE A 102 -2.14 -8.56 -2.70
C PHE A 102 -2.97 -7.53 -3.43
N GLU A 103 -2.54 -6.27 -3.43
CA GLU A 103 -3.06 -5.27 -4.36
C GLU A 103 -2.49 -5.52 -5.75
N LEU A 104 -3.34 -5.53 -6.77
CA LEU A 104 -2.94 -5.59 -8.17
C LEU A 104 -2.66 -4.19 -8.70
N LEU A 105 -1.43 -3.94 -9.17
CA LEU A 105 -1.02 -2.63 -9.70
C LEU A 105 -0.92 -2.61 -11.22
N ALA A 106 -0.41 -3.68 -11.81
CA ALA A 106 -0.30 -3.86 -13.25
C ALA A 106 -0.39 -5.35 -13.58
N GLU A 107 -1.05 -5.67 -14.68
CA GLU A 107 -1.24 -7.03 -15.17
C GLU A 107 -0.62 -7.18 -16.57
N GLY A 108 -0.17 -8.39 -16.89
CA GLY A 108 0.39 -8.78 -18.18
C GLY A 108 1.37 -9.94 -17.99
N LYS A 109 2.32 -10.11 -18.92
CA LYS A 109 3.41 -11.10 -18.77
C LYS A 109 4.20 -10.95 -17.47
N MET A 110 4.37 -9.71 -17.02
CA MET A 110 4.85 -9.42 -15.68
C MET A 110 3.74 -8.72 -14.90
N THR A 111 3.23 -9.40 -13.87
CA THR A 111 2.20 -8.85 -13.00
C THR A 111 2.87 -8.23 -11.78
N LEU A 112 2.60 -6.94 -11.56
CA LEU A 112 3.08 -6.20 -10.39
C LEU A 112 2.00 -6.21 -9.30
N LEU A 113 2.40 -6.73 -8.15
CA LEU A 113 1.61 -6.79 -6.94
C LEU A 113 2.23 -5.90 -5.86
N SER A 114 1.42 -5.42 -4.92
CA SER A 114 1.91 -4.72 -3.72
C SER A 114 1.20 -5.12 -2.44
N ARG A 115 1.90 -4.92 -1.32
CA ARG A 115 1.34 -4.94 0.03
C ARG A 115 1.76 -3.71 0.80
N GLU A 116 0.81 -3.12 1.52
CA GLU A 116 1.08 -2.03 2.45
C GLU A 116 1.61 -2.57 3.76
N SER A 117 2.60 -1.87 4.33
CA SER A 117 3.17 -2.14 5.64
C SER A 117 3.35 -0.81 6.34
N ILE A 118 2.99 -0.74 7.62
CA ILE A 118 3.26 0.43 8.44
C ILE A 118 4.58 0.18 9.16
N GLU A 119 5.55 1.07 8.97
CA GLU A 119 6.91 0.92 9.51
C GLU A 119 7.33 2.17 10.28
N PHE A 120 8.14 2.00 11.32
CA PHE A 120 8.76 3.11 12.04
C PHE A 120 10.05 3.52 11.34
N ARG A 121 10.13 4.78 10.89
CA ARG A 121 11.35 5.37 10.34
C ARG A 121 11.89 6.45 11.26
N ASN A 122 13.18 6.35 11.54
CA ASN A 122 13.90 7.33 12.36
C ASN A 122 14.47 8.42 11.47
N TYR A 123 14.10 9.66 11.77
CA TYR A 123 14.65 10.82 11.10
C TYR A 123 15.57 11.57 12.08
N PRO A 124 16.77 12.01 11.64
CA PRO A 124 17.60 12.87 12.46
C PRO A 124 16.84 14.17 12.74
N SER A 125 16.75 14.58 14.00
CA SER A 125 16.16 15.89 14.31
C SER A 125 17.09 17.01 13.83
N SER A 126 16.49 18.12 13.42
CA SER A 126 17.22 19.29 12.91
C SER A 126 18.29 19.76 13.91
N PHE A 127 19.36 20.37 13.36
CA PHE A 127 20.67 20.73 13.90
C PHE A 127 20.77 21.35 15.32
N TYR A 128 19.65 21.66 15.98
CA TYR A 128 19.59 22.27 17.32
C TYR A 128 19.04 21.36 18.42
N TYR A 129 18.50 20.18 18.08
CA TYR A 129 18.05 19.18 19.04
C TYR A 129 18.85 17.90 18.85
N TYR A 130 19.62 17.49 19.86
CA TYR A 130 20.19 16.15 19.94
C TYR A 130 19.06 15.15 20.15
N GLY A 131 18.61 14.50 19.07
CA GLY A 131 17.52 13.52 19.11
C GLY A 131 17.30 12.82 17.78
N SER A 132 16.50 11.75 17.81
CA SER A 132 15.90 11.16 16.61
C SER A 132 14.40 11.14 16.82
N THR A 133 13.65 11.54 15.78
CA THR A 133 12.19 11.43 15.81
C THR A 133 11.80 10.19 15.04
N SER A 134 11.13 9.26 15.71
CA SER A 134 10.53 8.10 15.04
C SER A 134 9.16 8.48 14.52
N ARG A 135 8.90 8.19 13.25
CA ARG A 135 7.62 8.43 12.60
C ARG A 135 7.12 7.16 11.96
N MET A 136 5.83 6.92 12.12
CA MET A 136 5.13 5.83 11.48
C MET A 136 4.83 6.21 10.03
N VAL A 137 5.25 5.37 9.07
CA VAL A 137 5.08 5.64 7.63
C VAL A 137 4.48 4.44 6.91
N LEU A 138 3.69 4.71 5.88
CA LEU A 138 3.18 3.69 4.97
C LEU A 138 4.24 3.33 3.94
N VAL A 139 4.61 2.06 3.89
CA VAL A 139 5.59 1.50 2.96
C VAL A 139 4.90 0.50 2.05
N ASN A 140 5.18 0.59 0.75
CA ASN A 140 4.71 -0.39 -0.22
C ASN A 140 5.81 -1.42 -0.46
N LYS A 141 5.51 -2.69 -0.18
CA LYS A 141 6.33 -3.84 -0.54
C LYS A 141 5.84 -4.38 -1.87
N TYR A 142 6.75 -4.53 -2.83
CA TYR A 142 6.40 -4.94 -4.19
C TYR A 142 6.73 -6.41 -4.42
N PHE A 143 5.93 -7.06 -5.24
CA PHE A 143 6.09 -8.45 -5.62
C PHE A 143 5.83 -8.59 -7.12
N LEU A 144 6.55 -9.50 -7.76
CA LEU A 144 6.39 -9.81 -9.17
C LEU A 144 5.84 -11.23 -9.28
N LEU A 145 4.66 -11.33 -9.88
CA LEU A 145 4.04 -12.60 -10.27
C LEU A 145 4.43 -12.90 -11.71
N LYS A 146 5.11 -14.04 -11.89
CA LYS A 146 5.52 -14.57 -13.20
C LYS A 146 4.42 -15.46 -13.79
N GLU A 147 4.47 -15.68 -15.09
CA GLU A 147 3.50 -16.55 -15.82
C GLU A 147 3.41 -17.98 -15.24
N ASN A 148 4.48 -18.49 -14.64
CA ASN A 148 4.50 -19.81 -14.02
C ASN A 148 3.79 -19.87 -12.64
N GLY A 149 3.21 -18.76 -12.17
CA GLY A 149 2.54 -18.67 -10.87
C GLY A 149 3.46 -18.32 -9.70
N ASP A 150 4.78 -18.18 -9.93
CA ASP A 150 5.71 -17.81 -8.86
C ASP A 150 5.62 -16.33 -8.53
N ILE A 151 5.37 -16.04 -7.25
CA ILE A 151 5.41 -14.69 -6.68
C ILE A 151 6.76 -14.50 -5.99
N GLN A 152 7.51 -13.48 -6.44
CA GLN A 152 8.81 -13.14 -5.89
C GLN A 152 8.79 -11.72 -5.31
N ALA A 153 9.30 -11.55 -4.09
CA ALA A 153 9.49 -10.23 -3.51
C ALA A 153 10.49 -9.43 -4.36
N PHE A 154 10.14 -8.18 -4.68
CA PHE A 154 11.00 -7.30 -5.45
C PHE A 154 11.93 -6.52 -4.52
N THR A 155 13.22 -6.48 -4.85
CA THR A 155 14.27 -5.88 -4.03
C THR A 155 14.19 -4.35 -3.94
N GLY A 156 13.41 -3.71 -4.82
CA GLY A 156 13.36 -2.26 -4.98
C GLY A 156 14.47 -1.71 -5.88
N LYS A 157 15.42 -2.54 -6.33
CA LYS A 157 16.54 -2.09 -7.16
C LYS A 157 16.15 -2.01 -8.62
N ARG A 158 16.43 -0.86 -9.22
CA ARG A 158 16.16 -0.60 -10.64
C ARG A 158 16.89 -1.56 -11.58
N ASN A 159 18.13 -1.93 -11.27
CA ASN A 159 18.91 -2.83 -12.12
C ASN A 159 18.26 -4.21 -12.16
N ASP A 160 17.88 -4.76 -11.00
CA ASP A 160 17.16 -6.03 -10.90
C ASP A 160 15.87 -6.02 -11.73
N LEU A 161 15.11 -4.90 -11.72
CA LEU A 161 13.92 -4.75 -12.58
C LEU A 161 14.27 -4.81 -14.07
N LEU A 162 15.29 -4.07 -14.49
CA LEU A 162 15.70 -4.00 -15.90
C LEU A 162 16.24 -5.35 -16.40
N GLU A 163 16.98 -6.08 -15.56
CA GLU A 163 17.45 -7.43 -15.86
C GLU A 163 16.27 -8.39 -16.10
N LEU A 164 15.21 -8.32 -15.28
CA LEU A 164 13.99 -9.11 -15.46
C LEU A 164 13.24 -8.78 -16.76
N MET A 165 13.40 -7.57 -17.29
CA MET A 165 12.77 -7.12 -18.54
C MET A 165 13.55 -7.55 -19.80
N GLY A 166 14.78 -8.06 -19.65
CA GLY A 166 15.59 -8.64 -20.70
C GLY A 166 15.73 -7.72 -21.93
N ARG A 167 15.23 -8.18 -23.09
CA ARG A 167 15.38 -7.45 -24.37
C ARG A 167 14.75 -6.07 -24.37
N GLN A 168 13.73 -5.82 -23.55
CA GLN A 168 13.04 -4.53 -23.50
C GLN A 168 13.67 -3.55 -22.50
N GLN A 169 14.78 -3.92 -21.84
CA GLN A 169 15.42 -3.09 -20.80
C GLN A 169 15.73 -1.66 -21.27
N ASP A 170 16.25 -1.48 -22.48
CA ASP A 170 16.68 -0.17 -22.98
C ASP A 170 15.48 0.75 -23.25
N ALA A 171 14.40 0.18 -23.80
CA ALA A 171 13.15 0.90 -24.04
C ALA A 171 12.52 1.35 -22.71
N VAL A 172 12.44 0.45 -21.73
CA VAL A 172 11.88 0.77 -20.42
C VAL A 172 12.76 1.76 -19.67
N GLN A 173 14.09 1.64 -19.73
CA GLN A 173 15.00 2.59 -19.10
C GLN A 173 14.84 4.00 -19.68
N LYS A 174 14.69 4.12 -21.00
CA LYS A 174 14.38 5.40 -21.69
C LYS A 174 13.05 5.95 -21.21
N TYR A 175 12.00 5.13 -21.15
CA TYR A 175 10.67 5.55 -20.68
C TYR A 175 10.70 6.08 -19.23
N ILE A 176 11.38 5.38 -18.32
CA ILE A 176 11.54 5.83 -16.93
C ILE A 176 12.26 7.18 -16.87
N LYS A 177 13.35 7.35 -17.64
CA LYS A 177 14.14 8.61 -17.64
C LYS A 177 13.33 9.77 -18.22
N ALA A 178 12.66 9.56 -19.37
CA ALA A 178 11.88 10.59 -20.04
C ALA A 178 10.72 11.11 -19.17
N ASN A 179 10.05 10.21 -18.44
CA ASN A 179 8.90 10.52 -17.60
C ASN A 179 9.26 10.76 -16.12
N LYS A 180 10.56 10.71 -15.77
CA LYS A 180 11.07 10.89 -14.39
C LYS A 180 10.36 9.98 -13.37
N LEU A 181 10.09 8.73 -13.76
CA LEU A 181 9.33 7.79 -12.93
C LEU A 181 10.20 7.20 -11.82
N SER A 182 9.58 7.00 -10.65
CA SER A 182 10.18 6.38 -9.48
C SER A 182 9.57 5.01 -9.20
N LEU A 183 10.41 4.05 -8.82
CA LEU A 183 9.99 2.73 -8.36
C LEU A 183 9.41 2.79 -6.93
N GLU A 184 9.72 3.84 -6.17
CA GLU A 184 9.18 4.03 -4.82
C GLU A 184 7.71 4.44 -4.84
N ASN A 185 7.31 5.21 -5.87
CA ASN A 185 5.93 5.61 -6.04
C ASN A 185 5.13 4.47 -6.69
N LYS A 186 4.18 3.92 -5.94
CA LYS A 186 3.33 2.79 -6.33
C LYS A 186 2.72 2.92 -7.73
N TYR A 187 2.17 4.08 -8.04
CA TYR A 187 1.47 4.30 -9.30
C TYR A 187 2.45 4.52 -10.47
N GLN A 188 3.54 5.24 -10.24
CA GLN A 188 4.59 5.39 -11.26
C GLN A 188 5.26 4.04 -11.55
N PHE A 189 5.47 3.19 -10.53
CA PHE A 189 5.99 1.85 -10.76
C PHE A 189 5.00 1.00 -11.55
N ALA A 190 3.70 1.09 -11.26
CA ALA A 190 2.67 0.46 -12.07
C ALA A 190 2.75 0.90 -13.54
N ASP A 191 2.96 2.20 -13.80
CA ASP A 191 3.08 2.73 -15.17
C ASP A 191 4.33 2.19 -15.90
N ILE A 192 5.46 2.02 -15.18
CA ILE A 192 6.67 1.38 -15.73
C ILE A 192 6.37 -0.06 -16.17
N VAL A 193 5.71 -0.84 -15.31
CA VAL A 193 5.41 -2.25 -15.61
C VAL A 193 4.37 -2.36 -16.73
N LYS A 194 3.36 -1.48 -16.76
CA LYS A 194 2.40 -1.41 -17.86
C LYS A 194 3.07 -1.11 -19.19
N TYR A 195 4.00 -0.15 -19.21
CA TYR A 195 4.77 0.16 -20.42
C TYR A 195 5.59 -1.05 -20.89
N TYR A 196 6.28 -1.73 -19.98
CA TYR A 196 6.97 -2.99 -20.32
C TYR A 196 6.02 -4.04 -20.91
N ASN A 197 4.86 -4.25 -20.29
CA ASN A 197 3.87 -5.23 -20.76
C ASN A 197 3.31 -4.87 -22.15
N SER A 198 3.27 -3.58 -22.53
CA SER A 198 2.84 -3.15 -23.87
C SER A 198 3.88 -3.34 -24.99
N LEU A 199 5.13 -3.67 -24.66
CA LEU A 199 6.23 -3.86 -25.63
C LEU A 199 6.34 -5.31 -26.12
N GLN A 200 5.32 -6.12 -25.88
CA GLN A 200 5.34 -7.56 -26.09
C GLN A 200 4.39 -7.99 -27.19
#